data_AF-A0A1B8FYB5-F1
#
_entry.id   AF-A0A1B8FYB5-F1
#
_cell.length_a   1.000
_cell.length_b   1.000
_cell.length_c   1.000
_cell.angle_alpha   90.00
_cell.angle_beta   90.00
_cell.angle_gamma   90.00
#
_symmetry.space_group_name_H-M   'P 1'
#
loop_
_entity.id
_entity.type
_entity.pdbx_description
1 polymer ?
#
loop_
_entity_poly.entity_id
_entity_poly.type
_entity_poly.pdbx_seq_one_letter_code
_entity_poly.pdbx_strand_id
1 'polypeptide(L)'
;MQWDDTPHAGFTSSASEPWMRVNDNYTEVNVKQQLAKKTSVLMYWRKLLALRQQHIDVFAHGTFCDIDEKNPSISISIKRHNDKAALVICNFTSSQQPLSIPQEFKGRELLLSNVDHSETSMLAP
;
A
#
# COMPACT_ATOMS: atom_id res chain seq x y z
N MET A 1 -9.45 -15.90 -9.42
CA MET A 1 -9.84 -14.53 -9.01
C MET A 1 -11.04 -14.63 -8.10
N GLN A 2 -11.15 -13.78 -7.07
CA GLN A 2 -12.29 -13.72 -6.16
C GLN A 2 -13.14 -12.48 -6.50
N TRP A 3 -14.11 -12.63 -7.40
CA TRP A 3 -14.91 -11.51 -7.90
C TRP A 3 -15.98 -11.09 -6.90
N ASP A 4 -16.70 -12.05 -6.34
CA ASP A 4 -17.75 -11.82 -5.35
C ASP A 4 -17.87 -12.99 -4.36
N ASP A 5 -18.97 -13.02 -3.60
CA ASP A 5 -19.33 -14.00 -2.57
C ASP A 5 -20.22 -15.15 -3.07
N THR A 6 -20.40 -15.29 -4.39
CA THR A 6 -21.18 -16.37 -5.01
C THR A 6 -20.33 -17.65 -5.20
N PRO A 7 -20.91 -18.81 -5.55
CA PRO A 7 -20.14 -20.04 -5.75
C PRO A 7 -18.89 -19.84 -6.62
N HIS A 8 -17.78 -20.45 -6.18
CA HIS A 8 -16.46 -20.28 -6.80
C HIS A 8 -16.00 -18.80 -6.90
N ALA A 9 -16.46 -17.95 -5.98
CA ALA A 9 -16.19 -16.51 -5.94
C ALA A 9 -16.54 -15.76 -7.22
N GLY A 10 -17.57 -16.22 -7.94
CA GLY A 10 -17.98 -15.67 -9.23
C GLY A 10 -16.97 -15.91 -10.36
N PHE A 11 -15.98 -16.79 -10.17
CA PHE A 11 -14.96 -17.10 -11.19
C PHE A 11 -15.50 -17.94 -12.35
N THR A 12 -16.38 -18.89 -12.04
CA THR A 12 -17.00 -19.78 -13.01
C THR A 12 -18.45 -20.04 -12.61
N SER A 13 -19.23 -20.64 -13.51
CA SER A 13 -20.61 -21.03 -13.21
C SER A 13 -20.65 -22.05 -12.07
N SER A 14 -21.71 -22.04 -11.26
CA SER A 14 -21.91 -23.01 -10.18
C SER A 14 -22.08 -24.46 -10.67
N ALA A 15 -22.26 -24.67 -11.97
CA ALA A 15 -22.37 -25.99 -12.60
C ALA A 15 -21.02 -26.54 -13.07
N SER A 16 -19.93 -25.79 -12.91
CA SER A 16 -18.59 -26.16 -13.41
C SER A 16 -17.57 -26.11 -12.28
N GLU A 17 -16.75 -27.15 -12.16
CA GLU A 17 -15.66 -27.15 -11.21
C GLU A 17 -14.50 -26.31 -11.76
N PRO A 18 -13.98 -25.30 -11.01
CA PRO A 18 -12.79 -24.58 -11.42
C PRO A 18 -11.59 -25.53 -11.44
N TRP A 19 -10.68 -25.34 -12.41
CA TRP A 19 -9.47 -26.16 -12.57
C TRP A 19 -8.57 -26.19 -11.32
N MET A 20 -8.70 -25.19 -10.45
CA MET A 20 -8.09 -25.13 -9.14
C MET A 20 -9.12 -24.62 -8.13
N ARG A 21 -9.08 -25.18 -6.92
CA ARG A 21 -9.91 -24.73 -5.80
C ARG A 21 -9.76 -23.23 -5.54
N VAL A 22 -10.89 -22.57 -5.28
CA VAL A 22 -10.94 -21.18 -4.81
C VAL A 22 -10.64 -21.14 -3.32
N ASN A 23 -9.89 -20.12 -2.86
CA ASN A 23 -9.58 -19.94 -1.45
C ASN A 23 -10.87 -19.69 -0.65
N ASP A 24 -10.99 -20.34 0.51
CA ASP A 24 -12.19 -20.31 1.36
C ASP A 24 -12.53 -18.91 1.86
N ASN A 25 -11.56 -18.00 1.92
CA ASN A 25 -11.78 -16.61 2.36
C ASN A 25 -12.53 -15.73 1.34
N TYR A 26 -13.01 -16.27 0.20
CA TYR A 26 -13.65 -15.46 -0.84
C TYR A 26 -14.94 -14.76 -0.42
N THR A 27 -15.61 -15.26 0.62
CA THR A 27 -16.78 -14.61 1.22
C THR A 27 -16.42 -13.33 1.98
N GLU A 28 -15.15 -13.14 2.35
CA GLU A 28 -14.64 -11.96 3.08
C GLU A 28 -13.70 -11.10 2.21
N VAL A 29 -12.96 -11.73 1.31
CA VAL A 29 -11.97 -11.09 0.44
C VAL A 29 -12.40 -11.26 -1.01
N ASN A 30 -13.13 -10.30 -1.56
CA ASN A 30 -13.50 -10.30 -2.98
C ASN A 30 -13.63 -8.88 -3.54
N VAL A 31 -13.60 -8.76 -4.87
CA VAL A 31 -13.63 -7.46 -5.57
C VAL A 31 -14.89 -6.68 -5.22
N LYS A 32 -16.07 -7.30 -5.23
CA LYS A 32 -17.35 -6.66 -4.88
C LYS A 32 -17.31 -5.99 -3.50
N GLN A 33 -16.83 -6.70 -2.48
CA GLN A 33 -16.70 -6.15 -1.12
C GLN A 33 -15.63 -5.05 -1.03
N GLN A 34 -14.49 -5.24 -1.70
CA GLN A 34 -13.44 -4.21 -1.69
C GLN A 34 -13.84 -2.95 -2.45
N LEU A 35 -14.69 -3.06 -3.48
CA LEU A 35 -15.25 -1.91 -4.19
C LEU A 35 -16.21 -1.09 -3.31
N ALA A 36 -16.94 -1.74 -2.40
CA ALA A 36 -17.89 -1.08 -1.51
C ALA A 36 -17.21 -0.35 -0.32
N LYS A 37 -16.05 -0.84 0.15
CA LYS A 37 -15.33 -0.29 1.31
C LYS A 37 -14.26 0.73 0.87
N LYS A 38 -14.43 2.01 1.22
CA LYS A 38 -13.47 3.10 0.88
C LYS A 38 -12.07 2.91 1.48
N THR A 39 -11.97 2.16 2.57
CA THR A 39 -10.73 1.83 3.28
C THR A 39 -10.15 0.47 2.87
N SER A 40 -10.70 -0.16 1.83
CA SER A 40 -10.19 -1.45 1.35
C SER A 40 -8.80 -1.35 0.73
N VAL A 41 -8.11 -2.50 0.67
CA VAL A 41 -6.83 -2.65 -0.03
C VAL A 41 -6.94 -2.21 -1.49
N LEU A 42 -8.01 -2.60 -2.20
CA LEU A 42 -8.26 -2.17 -3.58
C LEU A 42 -8.38 -0.65 -3.71
N MET A 43 -9.11 0.01 -2.81
CA MET A 43 -9.25 1.47 -2.84
C MET A 43 -7.94 2.18 -2.52
N TYR A 44 -7.15 1.65 -1.59
CA TYR A 44 -5.81 2.14 -1.32
C TYR A 44 -4.91 2.02 -2.56
N TRP A 45 -4.91 0.86 -3.22
CA TRP A 45 -4.16 0.65 -4.47
C TRP A 45 -4.56 1.63 -5.57
N ARG A 46 -5.85 1.92 -5.74
CA ARG A 46 -6.32 2.93 -6.70
C ARG A 46 -5.74 4.31 -6.40
N LYS A 47 -5.73 4.72 -5.14
CA LYS A 47 -5.12 6.00 -4.72
C LYS A 47 -3.60 6.00 -4.97
N LEU A 48 -2.91 4.92 -4.62
CA LEU A 48 -1.46 4.78 -4.82
C LEU A 48 -1.08 4.84 -6.30
N LEU A 49 -1.84 4.17 -7.18
CA LEU A 49 -1.60 4.20 -8.62
C LEU A 49 -1.90 5.58 -9.23
N ALA A 50 -2.92 6.29 -8.72
CA ALA A 50 -3.18 7.66 -9.13
C ALA A 50 -2.03 8.60 -8.71
N LEU A 51 -1.55 8.48 -7.46
CA LEU A 51 -0.39 9.23 -6.97
C LEU A 51 0.87 8.94 -7.79
N ARG A 52 1.12 7.66 -8.10
CA ARG A 52 2.24 7.25 -8.96
C ARG A 52 2.16 7.89 -10.34
N GLN A 53 0.97 7.98 -10.94
CA GLN A 53 0.76 8.62 -12.24
C GLN A 53 0.97 10.14 -12.16
N GLN A 54 0.44 10.80 -11.11
CA GLN A 54 0.59 12.23 -10.90
C GLN A 54 2.05 12.66 -10.71
N HIS A 55 2.88 11.81 -10.09
CA HIS A 55 4.30 12.06 -9.86
C HIS A 55 5.19 11.00 -10.52
N ILE A 56 4.91 10.68 -11.78
CA ILE A 56 5.59 9.60 -12.52
C ILE A 56 7.11 9.80 -12.60
N ASP A 57 7.57 11.03 -12.73
CA ASP A 57 9.00 11.37 -12.75
C ASP A 57 9.72 10.88 -11.48
N VAL A 58 9.09 11.03 -10.31
CA VAL A 58 9.67 10.63 -9.03
C VAL A 58 9.43 9.15 -8.75
N PHE A 59 8.19 8.67 -8.83
CA PHE A 59 7.87 7.31 -8.40
C PHE A 59 8.25 6.25 -9.44
N ALA A 60 8.18 6.55 -10.74
CA ALA A 60 8.56 5.61 -11.79
C ALA A 60 10.02 5.78 -12.23
N HIS A 61 10.45 7.00 -12.50
CA HIS A 61 11.76 7.27 -13.11
C HIS A 61 12.83 7.75 -12.14
N GLY A 62 12.44 8.15 -10.92
CA GLY A 62 13.36 8.67 -9.93
C GLY A 62 14.33 7.63 -9.40
N THR A 63 15.51 8.09 -9.01
CA THR A 63 16.51 7.24 -8.33
C THR A 63 16.00 6.82 -6.96
N PHE A 64 16.28 5.58 -6.59
CA PHE A 64 15.95 5.02 -5.29
C PHE A 64 17.19 5.09 -4.39
N CYS A 65 17.00 5.52 -3.15
CA CYS A 65 18.03 5.53 -2.12
C CYS A 65 17.41 5.03 -0.82
N ASP A 66 17.90 3.91 -0.31
CA ASP A 66 17.56 3.43 1.03
C ASP A 66 18.35 4.23 2.08
N ILE A 67 17.73 4.54 3.21
CA ILE A 67 18.36 5.30 4.30
C ILE A 67 18.87 4.36 5.39
N ASP A 68 18.24 3.19 5.58
CA ASP A 68 18.52 2.30 6.71
C ASP A 68 18.37 0.82 6.29
N GLU A 69 19.20 0.40 5.33
CA GLU A 69 19.16 -0.94 4.72
C GLU A 69 19.26 -2.10 5.73
N LYS A 70 19.79 -1.84 6.93
CA LYS A 70 20.01 -2.86 7.95
C LYS A 70 18.86 -2.99 8.94
N ASN A 71 17.84 -2.14 8.86
CA ASN A 71 16.72 -2.15 9.78
C ASN A 71 15.59 -3.05 9.26
N PRO A 72 15.35 -4.20 9.90
CA PRO A 72 14.30 -5.12 9.48
C PRO A 72 12.89 -4.66 9.88
N SER A 73 12.78 -3.70 10.81
CA SER A 73 11.52 -3.25 11.38
C SER A 73 10.89 -2.11 10.57
N ILE A 74 11.73 -1.18 10.09
CA ILE A 74 11.28 -0.02 9.32
C ILE A 74 12.09 0.05 8.04
N SER A 75 11.42 0.17 6.90
CA SER A 75 12.05 0.59 5.66
C SER A 75 11.82 2.08 5.45
N ILE A 76 12.90 2.83 5.26
CA ILE A 76 12.87 4.26 4.94
C ILE A 76 13.65 4.47 3.66
N SER A 77 12.99 4.97 2.62
CA SER A 77 13.62 5.21 1.33
C SER A 77 13.22 6.54 0.73
N ILE A 78 14.10 7.07 -0.12
CA ILE A 78 13.87 8.32 -0.85
C ILE A 78 13.85 8.02 -2.34
N LYS A 79 12.83 8.53 -3.02
CA LYS A 79 12.76 8.62 -4.47
C LYS A 79 13.09 10.05 -4.91
N ARG A 80 14.08 10.25 -5.79
CA ARG A 80 14.48 11.59 -6.26
C ARG A 80 14.46 11.70 -7.78
N HIS A 81 14.03 12.85 -8.29
CA HIS A 81 14.17 13.20 -9.70
C HIS A 81 14.29 14.72 -9.83
N ASN A 82 15.45 15.21 -10.27
CA ASN A 82 15.81 16.63 -10.31
C ASN A 82 15.59 17.31 -8.94
N ASP A 83 14.75 18.34 -8.90
CA ASP A 83 14.38 19.13 -7.73
C ASP A 83 13.24 18.51 -6.89
N LYS A 84 12.66 17.39 -7.36
CA LYS A 84 11.56 16.69 -6.67
C LYS A 84 12.08 15.48 -5.90
N ALA A 85 11.52 15.28 -4.70
CA ALA A 85 11.80 14.12 -3.88
C ALA A 85 10.57 13.66 -3.10
N ALA A 86 10.47 12.35 -2.87
CA ALA A 86 9.46 11.74 -2.01
C ALA A 86 10.13 10.78 -1.01
N LEU A 87 9.70 10.87 0.25
CA LEU A 87 10.08 9.94 1.31
C LEU A 87 9.01 8.86 1.44
N VAL A 88 9.41 7.60 1.47
CA VAL A 88 8.54 6.44 1.66
C VAL A 88 8.99 5.72 2.92
N ILE A 89 8.05 5.47 3.83
CA ILE A 89 8.29 4.90 5.15
C ILE A 89 7.29 3.76 5.37
N CYS A 90 7.78 2.58 5.71
CA CYS A 90 6.96 1.40 5.97
C CYS A 90 7.37 0.74 7.28
N ASN A 91 6.39 0.46 8.14
CA ASN A 91 6.58 -0.41 9.31
C ASN A 91 6.30 -1.87 8.88
N PHE A 92 7.23 -2.77 9.17
CA PHE A 92 7.12 -4.20 8.89
C PHE A 92 6.84 -5.03 10.16
N THR A 93 6.50 -4.36 11.26
CA THR A 93 6.19 -4.99 12.54
C THR A 93 4.74 -4.77 12.93
N SER A 94 4.24 -5.60 13.84
CA SER A 94 2.90 -5.45 14.43
C SER A 94 2.86 -4.47 15.62
N SER A 95 3.96 -3.75 15.89
CA SER A 95 4.08 -2.81 16.99
C SER A 95 4.50 -1.43 16.49
N GLN A 96 4.23 -0.40 17.28
CA GLN A 96 4.70 0.94 16.97
C GLN A 96 6.23 0.98 16.97
N GLN A 97 6.80 1.66 15.97
CA GLN A 97 8.25 1.83 15.86
C GLN A 97 8.65 3.29 15.99
N PRO A 98 9.77 3.61 16.66
CA PRO A 98 10.29 4.98 16.70
C PRO A 98 10.65 5.46 15.28
N LEU A 99 10.21 6.66 14.93
CA LEU A 99 10.47 7.23 13.61
C LEU A 99 11.31 8.50 13.70
N SER A 100 12.40 8.55 12.92
CA SER A 100 13.20 9.75 12.72
C SER A 100 13.10 10.21 11.27
N ILE A 101 12.32 11.27 11.03
CA ILE A 101 12.16 11.85 9.69
C ILE A 101 13.41 12.66 9.34
N PRO A 102 14.05 12.41 8.17
CA PRO A 102 15.18 13.22 7.73
C PRO A 102 14.82 14.71 7.68
N GLN A 103 15.78 15.56 8.06
CA GLN A 103 15.53 17.00 8.24
C GLN A 103 14.95 17.67 6.97
N GLU A 104 15.33 17.21 5.78
CA GLU A 104 14.83 17.72 4.49
C GLU A 104 13.32 17.48 4.25
N PHE A 105 12.74 16.52 4.96
CA PHE A 105 11.33 16.11 4.86
C PHE A 105 10.47 16.58 6.04
N LYS A 106 11.06 17.20 7.07
CA LYS A 106 10.26 17.74 8.19
C LYS A 106 9.32 18.85 7.70
N GLY A 107 8.05 18.76 8.09
CA GLY A 107 7.01 19.73 7.69
C GLY A 107 6.57 19.63 6.23
N ARG A 108 6.98 18.58 5.50
CA ARG A 108 6.45 18.30 4.15
C ARG A 108 5.04 17.71 4.23
N GLU A 109 4.34 17.79 3.10
CA GLU A 109 2.99 17.27 2.93
C GLU A 109 2.97 15.73 2.92
N LEU A 110 2.00 15.14 3.63
CA LEU A 110 1.70 13.73 3.55
C LEU A 110 0.80 13.47 2.34
N LEU A 111 1.31 12.76 1.33
CA LEU A 111 0.58 12.47 0.10
C LEU A 111 -0.38 11.27 0.23
N LEU A 112 0.01 10.25 0.99
CA LEU A 112 -0.78 9.03 1.17
C LEU A 112 -0.34 8.27 2.44
N SER A 113 -1.33 7.72 3.16
CA SER A 113 -1.15 6.84 4.31
C SER A 113 -2.21 5.76 4.31
N ASN A 114 -1.89 4.56 4.79
CA ASN A 114 -2.83 3.47 5.05
C ASN A 114 -3.37 3.45 6.50
N VAL A 115 -2.93 4.41 7.33
CA VAL A 115 -3.39 4.61 8.71
C VAL A 115 -3.96 6.03 8.88
N ASP A 116 -5.00 6.18 9.70
CA ASP A 116 -5.71 7.45 9.90
C ASP A 116 -4.90 8.47 10.72
N HIS A 117 -3.94 8.01 11.51
CA HIS A 117 -3.09 8.84 12.37
C HIS A 117 -1.62 8.53 12.13
N SER A 118 -0.94 9.38 11.35
CA SER A 118 0.52 9.35 11.21
C SER A 118 1.14 10.35 12.18
N GLU A 119 1.76 9.86 13.25
CA GLU A 119 2.58 10.71 14.12
C GLU A 119 3.97 10.90 13.51
N THR A 120 4.58 12.07 13.76
CA THR A 120 5.91 12.38 13.21
C THR A 120 7.06 11.71 13.96
N SER A 121 6.79 11.13 15.14
CA SER A 121 7.78 10.48 16.01
C SER A 121 7.56 8.98 16.19
N MET A 122 6.37 8.46 15.89
CA MET A 122 6.00 7.06 16.03
C MET A 122 5.29 6.59 14.76
N LEU A 123 5.78 5.48 14.19
CA LEU A 123 5.17 4.85 13.02
C LEU A 123 4.23 3.74 13.49
N ALA A 124 2.96 3.82 13.07
CA ALA A 124 1.95 2.82 13.40
C ALA A 124 2.27 1.45 12.75
N PRO A 125 1.72 0.34 13.30
CA PRO A 125 1.75 -0.98 12.66
C PRO A 125 1.06 -1.00 11.28
#